data_AF-A0A7V0JI10-F1
#
_entry.id   AF-A0A7V0JI10-F1
#
_cell.length_a   1.000
_cell.length_b   1.000
_cell.length_c   1.000
_cell.angle_alpha   90.00
_cell.angle_beta   90.00
_cell.angle_gamma   90.00
#
_symmetry.space_group_name_H-M   'P 1'
#
loop_
_entity.id
_entity.type
_entity.pdbx_description
1 polymer ?
#
loop_
_entity_poly.entity_id
_entity_poly.type
_entity_poly.pdbx_seq_one_letter_code
_entity_poly.pdbx_strand_id
1 'polypeptide(L)' 'MEWEKRNTVGRDRVDELTELYESLGFEVRVERYTGPENPDQTCESCYGDPAGEYFIIYTRKINN' A
#
# COMPACT_ATOMS: atom_id res chain seq x y z
N MET A 1 14.06 -3.96 13.67
CA MET A 1 13.81 -3.30 12.38
C MET A 1 12.34 -2.95 12.30
N GLU A 2 12.07 -1.72 11.91
CA GLU A 2 10.71 -1.19 11.82
C GLU A 2 10.10 -1.52 10.45
N TRP A 3 8.78 -1.56 10.37
CA TRP A 3 8.05 -1.69 9.12
C TRP A 3 8.03 -0.34 8.41
N GLU A 4 8.45 -0.31 7.15
CA GLU A 4 8.33 0.86 6.29
C GLU A 4 7.03 0.80 5.50
N LYS A 5 6.25 1.88 5.52
CA LYS A 5 4.94 2.00 4.85
C LYS A 5 5.07 2.70 3.50
N ARG A 6 4.46 2.13 2.47
CA ARG A 6 4.32 2.71 1.12
C ARG A 6 2.89 2.55 0.62
N ASN A 7 2.50 3.34 -0.38
CA ASN A 7 1.19 3.25 -1.02
C ASN A 7 1.33 3.06 -2.53
N THR A 8 0.37 2.37 -3.14
CA THR A 8 0.28 2.20 -4.59
C THR A 8 -1.18 2.07 -5.03
N VAL A 9 -1.41 2.12 -6.34
CA VAL A 9 -2.73 1.98 -6.98
C VAL A 9 -2.68 0.83 -7.99
N GLY A 10 -3.70 -0.02 -7.95
CA GLY A 10 -3.87 -1.15 -8.86
C GLY A 10 -3.18 -2.42 -8.38
N ARG A 11 -3.85 -3.55 -8.61
CA ARG A 11 -3.38 -4.88 -8.18
C ARG A 11 -2.11 -5.31 -8.91
N ASP A 12 -2.02 -5.10 -10.22
CA ASP A 12 -0.85 -5.47 -11.00
C ASP A 12 0.44 -4.82 -10.48
N ARG A 13 0.34 -3.57 -10.01
CA ARG A 13 1.47 -2.84 -9.42
C ARG A 13 1.85 -3.37 -8.04
N VAL A 14 0.87 -3.79 -7.25
CA VAL A 14 1.12 -4.43 -5.95
C VAL A 14 1.90 -5.73 -6.13
N ASP A 15 1.52 -6.54 -7.11
CA ASP A 15 2.15 -7.83 -7.37
C ASP A 15 3.61 -7.61 -7.82
N GLU A 16 3.85 -6.70 -8.79
CA GLU A 16 5.19 -6.32 -9.24
C GLU A 16 6.09 -5.85 -8.08
N LEU A 17 5.56 -4.97 -7.22
CA LEU A 17 6.32 -4.41 -6.10
C LEU A 17 6.58 -5.46 -5.01
N THR A 18 5.63 -6.36 -4.76
CA THR A 18 5.79 -7.45 -3.78
C THR A 18 6.92 -8.38 -4.20
N GLU A 19 6.91 -8.84 -5.45
CA GLU A 19 7.97 -9.68 -6.01
C GLU A 19 9.34 -8.99 -5.93
N LEU A 20 9.40 -7.70 -6.29
CA LEU A 20 10.63 -6.91 -6.20
C LEU A 20 11.16 -6.86 -4.76
N TYR A 21 10.33 -6.50 -3.78
CA TYR A 21 10.77 -6.37 -2.39
C TYR A 21 11.20 -7.70 -1.78
N GLU A 22 10.46 -8.78 -2.06
CA GLU A 22 10.85 -10.13 -1.63
C GLU A 22 12.20 -10.54 -2.23
N SER A 23 12.44 -10.25 -3.52
CA SER A 23 13.72 -10.52 -4.18
C SER A 23 14.91 -9.77 -3.57
N LEU A 24 14.64 -8.61 -2.94
CA LEU A 24 15.64 -7.80 -2.24
C LEU A 24 15.83 -8.20 -0.76
N GLY A 25 15.14 -9.26 -0.30
CA GLY A 25 15.26 -9.77 1.07
C GLY A 25 14.40 -9.01 2.09
N PHE A 26 13.26 -8.47 1.66
CA PHE A 26 12.27 -7.90 2.57
C PHE A 26 11.13 -8.88 2.83
N GLU A 27 10.60 -8.88 4.06
CA GLU A 27 9.26 -9.38 4.34
C GLU A 27 8.26 -8.31 3.88
N VAL A 28 7.20 -8.72 3.19
CA VAL A 28 6.18 -7.83 2.63
C VAL A 28 4.81 -8.15 3.22
N ARG A 29 4.03 -7.11 3.53
CA ARG A 29 2.60 -7.22 3.87
C ARG A 29 1.82 -6.20 3.06
N VAL A 30 0.65 -6.61 2.57
CA VAL A 30 -0.21 -5.76 1.74
C VAL A 30 -1.57 -5.63 2.39
N GLU A 31 -2.06 -4.40 2.47
CA GLU A 31 -3.41 -4.08 2.92
C GLU A 31 -4.15 -3.28 1.85
N ARG A 32 -5.40 -3.62 1.57
CA ARG A 32 -6.26 -2.79 0.71
C ARG A 32 -6.71 -1.56 1.51
N TYR A 33 -6.53 -0.38 0.95
CA TYR A 33 -7.06 0.84 1.53
C TYR A 33 -8.51 1.03 1.10
N THR A 34 -9.41 1.09 2.09
CA THR A 34 -10.87 1.24 1.89
C THR A 34 -11.37 2.64 2.23
N GLY A 35 -10.48 3.62 2.39
CA GLY A 35 -10.80 4.98 2.82
C GLY A 35 -10.41 5.25 4.27
N PRO A 36 -10.54 6.52 4.73
CA PRO A 36 -10.26 6.90 6.10
C PRO A 36 -11.32 6.34 7.06
N GLU A 37 -10.92 5.96 8.27
CA GLU A 37 -11.84 5.46 9.31
C GLU A 37 -12.87 6.52 9.74
N ASN A 38 -12.48 7.80 9.70
CA ASN A 38 -13.34 8.94 9.98
C ASN A 38 -13.36 9.88 8.76
N PRO A 39 -14.25 9.66 7.78
CA PRO A 39 -14.40 10.57 6.66
C PRO A 39 -14.96 11.90 7.16
N ASP A 40 -14.20 12.98 6.98
CA ASP A 40 -14.71 14.33 7.13
C ASP A 40 -15.55 14.71 5.90
N GLN A 41 -16.70 15.36 6.13
CA GLN A 41 -17.62 15.76 5.04
C GLN A 41 -16.99 16.73 4.04
N THR A 42 -15.83 17.32 4.37
CA THR A 42 -15.04 18.21 3.52
C THR A 42 -14.18 17.46 2.49
N CYS A 43 -14.01 16.15 2.59
CA CYS A 43 -13.06 15.37 1.80
C CYS A 43 -13.70 14.54 0.68
N GLU A 44 -15.03 14.55 0.54
CA GLU A 44 -15.73 13.81 -0.52
C GLU A 44 -15.32 14.26 -1.93
N SER A 45 -14.90 15.51 -2.12
CA SER A 45 -14.43 16.02 -3.41
C SER A 45 -13.02 15.54 -3.80
N CYS A 46 -12.17 15.20 -2.82
CA CYS A 46 -10.80 14.73 -3.05
C CYS A 46 -10.75 13.28 -3.54
N TYR A 47 -11.79 12.49 -3.28
CA TYR A 47 -11.89 11.07 -3.64
C TYR A 47 -12.85 10.80 -4.80
N GLY A 48 -13.33 11.85 -5.49
CA GLY A 48 -14.44 11.79 -6.44
C GLY A 48 -14.23 10.90 -7.67
N ASP A 49 -12.99 10.48 -7.96
CA ASP A 49 -12.74 9.43 -8.96
C ASP A 49 -11.47 8.63 -8.58
N PRO A 50 -11.61 7.44 -7.96
CA PRO A 50 -10.44 6.64 -7.60
C PRO A 50 -9.74 6.18 -8.88
N ALA A 51 -8.46 6.52 -9.04
CA ALA A 51 -7.62 6.07 -10.15
C ALA A 51 -7.45 4.53 -10.20
N GLY A 52 -7.99 3.81 -9.22
CA GLY A 52 -8.02 2.37 -9.08
C GLY A 52 -8.19 1.96 -7.63
N GLU A 53 -8.03 0.67 -7.34
CA GLU A 53 -7.96 0.18 -5.96
C GLU A 53 -6.65 0.65 -5.30
N TYR A 54 -6.74 1.26 -4.12
CA TYR A 54 -5.58 1.72 -3.36
C TYR A 54 -5.08 0.63 -2.42
N PHE A 55 -3.76 0.50 -2.31
CA PHE A 55 -3.11 -0.47 -1.45
C PHE A 55 -1.97 0.17 -0.65
N ILE A 56 -1.76 -0.37 0.54
CA ILE A 56 -0.63 -0.07 1.40
C ILE A 56 0.30 -1.28 1.40
N ILE A 57 1.57 -1.05 1.12
CA ILE A 57 2.63 -2.06 1.18
C ILE A 57 3.51 -1.74 2.38
N TYR A 58 3.65 -2.70 3.28
CA TYR A 58 4.60 -2.66 4.38
C TYR A 58 5.78 -3.55 4.04
N THR A 59 7.00 -3.04 4.23
CA THR A 59 8.22 -3.83 4.02
C THR A 59 9.08 -3.81 5.26
N ARG A 60 9.70 -4.93 5.60
CA ARG A 60 10.69 -5.02 6.69
C ARG A 60 11.88 -5.83 6.22
N LYS A 61 13.08 -5.28 6.35
CA LYS A 61 14.30 -5.98 5.97
C LYS A 61 14.48 -7.23 6.83
N ILE A 62 14.81 -8.36 6.21
CA ILE A 62 15.16 -9.60 6.91
C ILE A 62 16.67 -9.52 7.19
N ASN A 63 17.06 -9.50 8.46
CA ASN A 63 18.47 -9.66 8.83
C ASN A 63 18.73 -11.16 8.90
N ASN A 64 19.58 -11.66 8.01
CA ASN A 64 20.19 -12.98 8.15
C ASN A 64 21.33 -12.94 9.16
#